data_AF-A0A1W6JY18-F1
#
_entry.id   AF-A0A1W6JY18-F1
#
_cell.length_a   1.000
_cell.length_b   1.000
_cell.length_c   1.000
_cell.angle_alpha   90.00
_cell.angle_beta   90.00
_cell.angle_gamma   90.00
#
_symmetry.space_group_name_H-M   'P 1'
#
loop_
_entity.id
_entity.type
_entity.pdbx_description
1 polymer ?
#
loop_
_entity_poly.entity_id
_entity_poly.type
_entity_poly.pdbx_seq_one_letter_code
_entity_poly.pdbx_strand_id
1 'polypeptide(L)'
;MSIESKFTSFTNEEIKVGEALAHIVSAASIVEALEGESKDIDEIVSKYVDLWIFEMAPIEYYPGLAEMLGSRISRKLTQIFDEISEDEFGTTLDDALQMKKSIDNGEIVYNYADLEVRIERVLRGLGVNINDFGSILETNDYYLKMKRLLGLLTVAIGIASVRGKWIAESQ
;
A
#
# COMPACT_ATOMS: atom_id res chain seq x y z
N MET A 1 28.05 -15.47 41.62
CA MET A 1 28.38 -16.07 40.31
C MET A 1 27.10 -16.01 39.50
N SER A 2 26.94 -14.97 38.67
CA SER A 2 25.70 -14.72 37.95
C SER A 2 25.58 -15.66 36.77
N ILE A 3 24.39 -16.25 36.63
CA ILE A 3 23.98 -16.98 35.44
C ILE A 3 23.90 -15.95 34.33
N GLU A 4 24.81 -16.03 33.37
CA GLU A 4 24.70 -15.36 32.08
C GLU A 4 23.37 -15.80 31.46
N SER A 5 22.34 -14.95 31.61
CA SER A 5 21.19 -15.01 30.72
C SER A 5 21.74 -14.68 29.34
N LYS A 6 21.92 -15.72 28.53
CA LYS A 6 21.95 -15.61 27.07
C LYS A 6 20.62 -14.98 26.65
N PHE A 7 20.54 -13.66 26.76
CA PHE A 7 19.69 -12.87 25.89
C PHE A 7 20.25 -13.14 24.50
N THR A 8 19.65 -14.11 23.81
CA THR A 8 19.61 -14.06 22.36
C THR A 8 19.05 -12.69 22.03
N SER A 9 19.93 -11.78 21.59
CA SER A 9 19.52 -10.59 20.87
C SER A 9 18.79 -11.10 19.64
N PHE A 10 17.47 -11.21 19.74
CA PHE A 10 16.65 -11.11 18.54
C PHE A 10 16.98 -9.72 18.00
N THR A 11 17.84 -9.69 16.99
CA THR A 11 17.96 -8.55 16.11
C THR A 11 16.55 -8.19 15.71
N ASN A 12 16.21 -6.92 15.90
CA ASN A 12 14.92 -6.32 15.59
C ASN A 12 14.76 -6.36 14.06
N GLU A 13 14.50 -7.55 13.49
CA GLU A 13 14.09 -7.68 12.09
C GLU A 13 12.75 -6.99 12.00
N GLU A 14 12.78 -5.75 11.52
CA GLU A 14 11.60 -4.99 11.21
C GLU A 14 10.77 -5.84 10.25
N ILE A 15 9.56 -6.24 10.67
CA ILE A 15 8.69 -7.06 9.84
C ILE A 15 8.38 -6.25 8.58
N LYS A 16 8.91 -6.69 7.44
CA LYS A 16 8.70 -6.09 6.13
C LYS A 16 7.39 -6.54 5.52
N VAL A 17 6.29 -6.02 6.07
CA VAL A 17 4.93 -6.38 5.64
C VAL A 17 4.66 -5.93 4.20
N GLY A 18 5.27 -4.81 3.77
CA GLY A 18 5.21 -4.33 2.39
C GLY A 18 5.87 -5.26 1.40
N GLU A 19 7.10 -5.70 1.67
CA GLU A 19 7.81 -6.72 0.87
C GLU A 19 7.01 -8.03 0.80
N ALA A 20 6.48 -8.51 1.92
CA ALA A 20 5.63 -9.70 1.95
C ALA A 20 4.37 -9.56 1.08
N LEU A 21 3.69 -8.41 1.14
CA LEU A 21 2.54 -8.13 0.27
C LEU A 21 2.95 -8.12 -1.21
N ALA A 22 4.06 -7.48 -1.56
CA ALA A 22 4.54 -7.43 -2.94
C ALA A 22 4.82 -8.83 -3.51
N HIS A 23 5.49 -9.70 -2.74
CA HIS A 23 5.73 -11.09 -3.12
C HIS A 23 4.43 -11.86 -3.39
N ILE A 24 3.43 -11.70 -2.53
CA ILE A 24 2.13 -12.37 -2.69
C ILE A 24 1.39 -11.87 -3.92
N VAL A 25 1.37 -10.55 -4.15
CA VAL A 25 0.72 -9.97 -5.34
C VAL A 25 1.45 -10.40 -6.62
N SER A 26 2.79 -10.50 -6.60
CA SER A 26 3.60 -10.97 -7.73
C SER A 26 3.30 -12.43 -8.08
N ALA A 27 3.32 -13.30 -7.07
CA ALA A 27 2.93 -14.70 -7.25
C ALA A 27 1.49 -14.82 -7.78
N ALA A 28 0.55 -14.05 -7.24
CA ALA A 28 -0.84 -14.01 -7.71
C ALA A 28 -0.94 -13.57 -9.17
N SER A 29 -0.20 -12.52 -9.57
CA SER A 29 -0.15 -12.03 -10.95
C SER A 29 0.30 -13.11 -11.95
N ILE A 30 1.35 -13.87 -11.59
CA ILE A 30 1.86 -14.97 -12.41
C ILE A 30 0.82 -16.10 -12.53
N VAL A 31 0.19 -16.48 -11.42
CA VAL A 31 -0.83 -17.55 -11.44
C VAL A 31 -2.06 -17.11 -12.21
N GLU A 32 -2.53 -15.88 -12.04
CA GLU A 32 -3.65 -15.33 -12.83
C GLU A 32 -3.35 -15.35 -14.34
N ALA A 33 -2.11 -15.05 -14.73
CA ALA A 33 -1.68 -15.09 -16.12
C ALA A 33 -1.63 -16.51 -16.71
N LEU A 34 -1.33 -17.53 -15.89
CA LEU A 34 -1.18 -18.92 -16.33
C LEU A 34 -2.49 -19.72 -16.26
N GLU A 35 -3.23 -19.55 -15.17
CA GLU A 35 -4.39 -20.38 -14.81
C GLU A 35 -5.71 -19.61 -14.84
N GLY A 36 -5.66 -18.28 -14.95
CA GLY A 36 -6.82 -17.40 -14.86
C GLY A 36 -7.13 -16.96 -13.42
N GLU A 37 -8.15 -16.11 -13.28
CA GLU A 37 -8.56 -15.57 -11.97
C GLU A 37 -9.08 -16.67 -11.03
N SER A 38 -8.67 -16.62 -9.76
CA SER A 38 -9.07 -17.58 -8.72
C SER A 38 -9.44 -16.87 -7.42
N LYS A 39 -10.61 -17.23 -6.87
CA LYS A 39 -11.08 -16.67 -5.59
C LYS A 39 -10.14 -16.97 -4.43
N ASP A 40 -9.55 -18.16 -4.41
CA ASP A 40 -8.62 -18.55 -3.33
C ASP A 40 -7.38 -17.65 -3.35
N ILE A 41 -6.93 -17.24 -4.53
CA ILE A 41 -5.80 -16.32 -4.70
C ILE A 41 -6.21 -14.89 -4.30
N ASP A 42 -7.38 -14.43 -4.74
CA ASP A 42 -7.93 -13.13 -4.35
C ASP A 42 -8.07 -13.00 -2.81
N GLU A 43 -8.48 -14.08 -2.14
CA GLU A 43 -8.57 -14.15 -0.67
C GLU A 43 -7.20 -14.05 0.00
N ILE A 44 -6.18 -14.73 -0.54
CA ILE A 44 -4.80 -14.65 -0.03
C ILE A 44 -4.25 -13.24 -0.20
N VAL A 45 -4.39 -12.64 -1.38
CA VAL A 45 -3.97 -11.25 -1.65
C VAL A 45 -4.66 -10.30 -0.68
N SER A 46 -5.98 -10.42 -0.54
CA SER A 46 -6.77 -9.57 0.37
C SER A 46 -6.29 -9.66 1.82
N LYS A 47 -5.91 -10.86 2.27
CA LYS A 47 -5.41 -11.08 3.63
C LYS A 47 -4.09 -10.35 3.90
N TYR A 48 -3.17 -10.33 2.94
CA TYR A 48 -1.91 -9.59 3.07
C TYR A 48 -2.10 -8.08 2.91
N VAL A 49 -3.07 -7.66 2.09
CA VAL A 49 -3.48 -6.25 2.00
C VAL A 49 -4.06 -5.79 3.33
N ASP A 50 -4.95 -6.56 3.94
CA ASP A 50 -5.52 -6.25 5.27
C ASP A 50 -4.44 -6.14 6.34
N LEU A 51 -3.43 -7.02 6.33
CA LEU A 51 -2.28 -6.93 7.24
C LEU A 51 -1.49 -5.64 7.04
N TRP A 52 -1.22 -5.24 5.80
CA TRP A 52 -0.51 -4.00 5.52
C TRP A 52 -1.36 -2.76 5.88
N ILE A 53 -2.67 -2.77 5.59
CA ILE A 53 -3.62 -1.71 5.99
C ILE A 53 -3.69 -1.59 7.52
N PHE A 54 -3.67 -2.71 8.24
CA PHE A 54 -3.67 -2.72 9.70
C PHE A 54 -2.45 -1.98 10.27
N GLU A 55 -1.27 -2.18 9.70
CA GLU A 55 -0.04 -1.48 10.08
C GLU A 55 -0.06 0.02 9.70
N MET A 56 -0.78 0.37 8.62
CA MET A 56 -0.98 1.76 8.20
C MET A 56 -2.00 2.52 9.06
N ALA A 57 -2.82 1.83 9.87
CA ALA A 57 -3.84 2.46 10.68
C ALA A 57 -3.27 3.21 11.91
N PRO A 58 -3.91 4.29 12.38
CA PRO A 58 -4.99 5.03 11.71
C PRO A 58 -4.47 5.82 10.49
N ILE A 59 -5.31 5.96 9.46
CA ILE A 59 -5.00 6.79 8.27
C ILE A 59 -5.76 8.11 8.33
N GLU A 60 -5.19 9.14 7.69
CA GLU A 60 -5.87 10.42 7.46
C GLU A 60 -6.86 10.27 6.31
N TYR A 61 -8.12 9.95 6.66
CA TYR A 61 -9.18 9.75 5.69
C TYR A 61 -9.87 11.06 5.34
N TYR A 62 -9.91 11.39 4.05
CA TYR A 62 -10.71 12.49 3.54
C TYR A 62 -12.14 12.00 3.19
N PRO A 63 -13.21 12.62 3.69
CA PRO A 63 -14.58 12.23 3.35
C PRO A 63 -14.81 12.24 1.82
N GLY A 64 -15.34 11.14 1.26
CA GLY A 64 -15.52 10.99 -0.19
C GLY A 64 -14.33 10.36 -0.93
N LEU A 65 -13.22 10.07 -0.24
CA LEU A 65 -12.01 9.52 -0.84
C LEU A 65 -12.23 8.15 -1.49
N ALA A 66 -12.97 7.25 -0.82
CA ALA A 66 -13.25 5.93 -1.34
C ALA A 66 -14.09 5.99 -2.62
N GLU A 67 -15.09 6.86 -2.68
CA GLU A 67 -15.95 7.06 -3.85
C GLU A 67 -15.16 7.64 -5.03
N MET A 68 -14.29 8.63 -4.76
CA MET A 68 -13.39 9.19 -5.77
C MET A 68 -12.47 8.11 -6.35
N LEU A 69 -11.77 7.37 -5.48
CA LEU A 69 -10.87 6.28 -5.88
C LEU A 69 -11.58 5.15 -6.61
N GLY A 70 -12.74 4.71 -6.13
CA GLY A 70 -13.51 3.62 -6.74
C GLY A 70 -13.84 3.88 -8.21
N SER A 71 -14.14 5.14 -8.55
CA SER A 71 -14.42 5.57 -9.93
C SER A 71 -13.17 5.75 -10.81
N ARG A 72 -11.96 5.76 -10.23
CA ARG A 72 -10.70 6.08 -10.91
C ARG A 72 -9.75 4.91 -11.04
N ILE A 73 -9.67 4.06 -10.03
CA ILE A 73 -8.95 2.79 -10.12
C ILE A 73 -9.55 2.06 -11.32
N SER A 74 -8.70 1.53 -12.19
CA SER A 74 -9.13 0.84 -13.41
C SER A 74 -8.46 -0.53 -13.58
N ARG A 75 -7.51 -0.86 -12.71
CA ARG A 75 -6.73 -2.10 -12.74
C ARG A 75 -6.86 -2.85 -11.41
N LYS A 76 -6.72 -4.17 -11.46
CA LYS A 76 -6.55 -5.00 -10.27
C LYS A 76 -5.17 -4.76 -9.65
N LEU A 77 -5.03 -5.06 -8.36
CA LEU A 77 -3.73 -5.00 -7.69
C LEU A 77 -2.68 -5.92 -8.34
N THR A 78 -3.07 -7.11 -8.81
CA THR A 78 -2.19 -8.06 -9.51
C THR A 78 -1.66 -7.56 -10.86
N GLN A 79 -2.28 -6.53 -11.43
CA GLN A 79 -1.87 -5.91 -12.70
C GLN A 79 -0.89 -4.76 -12.52
N ILE A 80 -0.45 -4.50 -11.28
CA ILE A 80 0.41 -3.35 -10.99
C ILE A 80 1.80 -3.49 -11.63
N PHE A 81 2.28 -4.73 -11.82
CA PHE A 81 3.66 -5.00 -12.25
C PHE A 81 3.96 -4.68 -13.72
N ASP A 82 2.96 -4.25 -14.48
CA ASP A 82 3.17 -3.64 -15.80
C ASP A 82 3.92 -2.29 -15.69
N GLU A 83 3.83 -1.62 -14.54
CA GLU A 83 4.36 -0.25 -14.32
C GLU A 83 5.46 -0.17 -13.24
N ILE A 84 5.51 -1.13 -12.31
CA ILE A 84 6.42 -1.13 -11.16
C ILE A 84 7.00 -2.53 -10.94
N SER A 85 8.27 -2.66 -10.55
CA SER A 85 8.80 -3.98 -10.19
C SER A 85 8.29 -4.44 -8.83
N GLU A 86 8.36 -5.75 -8.58
CA GLU A 86 8.05 -6.34 -7.27
C GLU A 86 8.88 -5.71 -6.13
N ASP A 87 10.20 -5.57 -6.34
CA ASP A 87 11.11 -4.94 -5.37
C ASP A 87 10.75 -3.48 -5.12
N GLU A 88 10.46 -2.70 -6.18
CA GLU A 88 10.09 -1.29 -6.04
C GLU A 88 8.75 -1.17 -5.32
N PHE A 89 7.78 -2.03 -5.62
CA PHE A 89 6.49 -2.05 -4.92
C PHE A 89 6.65 -2.38 -3.44
N GLY A 90 7.35 -3.46 -3.09
CA GLY A 90 7.59 -3.87 -1.71
C GLY A 90 8.31 -2.79 -0.91
N THR A 91 9.42 -2.27 -1.45
CA THR A 91 10.19 -1.20 -0.80
C THR A 91 9.33 0.06 -0.62
N THR A 92 8.48 0.41 -1.58
CA THR A 92 7.59 1.58 -1.47
C THR A 92 6.58 1.41 -0.33
N LEU A 93 6.04 0.21 -0.14
CA LEU A 93 5.07 -0.07 0.92
C LEU A 93 5.70 -0.07 2.32
N ASP A 94 6.92 -0.59 2.45
CA ASP A 94 7.66 -0.55 3.72
C ASP A 94 8.13 0.88 4.06
N ASP A 95 8.62 1.63 3.07
CA ASP A 95 9.02 3.03 3.26
C ASP A 95 7.81 3.92 3.59
N ALA A 96 6.63 3.62 3.03
CA ALA A 96 5.37 4.29 3.39
C ALA A 96 4.98 4.02 4.86
N LEU A 97 5.17 2.79 5.34
CA LEU A 97 4.97 2.42 6.74
C LEU A 97 5.96 3.14 7.67
N GLN A 98 7.25 3.16 7.31
CA GLN A 98 8.26 3.87 8.08
C GLN A 98 7.98 5.38 8.13
N MET A 99 7.63 5.99 6.99
CA MET A 99 7.20 7.38 6.90
C MET A 99 6.01 7.65 7.83
N LYS A 100 4.99 6.79 7.82
CA LYS A 100 3.82 6.90 8.71
C LYS A 100 4.25 6.89 10.18
N LYS A 101 5.09 5.92 10.58
CA LYS A 101 5.61 5.81 11.95
C LYS A 101 6.40 7.05 12.37
N SER A 102 7.28 7.55 11.52
CA SER A 102 8.05 8.77 11.79
C SER A 102 7.15 10.00 11.95
N ILE A 103 6.13 10.15 11.10
CA ILE A 103 5.17 11.25 11.21
C ILE A 103 4.37 11.17 12.53
N ASP A 104 3.89 9.98 12.90
CA ASP A 104 3.13 9.77 14.14
C ASP A 104 3.97 10.05 15.39
N ASN A 105 5.27 9.78 15.32
CA ASN A 105 6.23 10.05 16.40
C ASN A 105 6.75 11.51 16.41
N GLY A 106 6.36 12.33 15.44
CA GLY A 106 6.83 13.72 15.32
C GLY A 106 8.30 13.84 14.90
N GLU A 107 8.83 12.84 14.20
CA GLU A 107 10.21 12.81 13.70
C GLU A 107 10.38 13.69 12.46
N ILE A 108 11.62 14.14 12.23
CA ILE A 108 12.00 14.85 11.00
C ILE A 108 12.20 13.81 9.91
N VAL A 109 11.42 13.91 8.83
CA VAL A 109 11.51 12.96 7.73
C VAL A 109 12.33 13.50 6.58
N TYR A 110 13.33 12.72 6.16
CA TYR A 110 14.17 12.98 4.99
C TYR A 110 13.67 12.14 3.79
N ASN A 111 14.02 12.54 2.56
CA ASN A 111 13.74 11.79 1.32
C ASN A 111 12.25 11.62 0.93
N TYR A 112 11.38 12.53 1.34
CA TYR A 112 9.96 12.50 0.94
C TYR A 112 9.74 12.52 -0.57
N ALA A 113 10.45 13.38 -1.31
CA ALA A 113 10.22 13.55 -2.74
C ALA A 113 10.36 12.22 -3.49
N ASP A 114 11.33 11.38 -3.09
CA ASP A 114 11.54 10.06 -3.69
C ASP A 114 10.41 9.08 -3.35
N LEU A 115 9.89 9.13 -2.12
CA LEU A 115 8.73 8.33 -1.72
C LEU A 115 7.46 8.81 -2.44
N GLU A 116 7.23 10.12 -2.57
CA GLU A 116 6.09 10.68 -3.30
C GLU A 116 6.04 10.19 -4.74
N VAL A 117 7.18 10.24 -5.43
CA VAL A 117 7.29 9.77 -6.82
C VAL A 117 7.00 8.27 -6.92
N ARG A 118 7.49 7.46 -5.97
CA ARG A 118 7.19 6.02 -5.95
C ARG A 118 5.73 5.72 -5.65
N ILE A 119 5.11 6.45 -4.72
CA ILE A 119 3.67 6.34 -4.44
C ILE A 119 2.85 6.72 -5.69
N GLU A 120 3.24 7.78 -6.40
CA GLU A 120 2.60 8.16 -7.66
C GLU A 120 2.69 7.03 -8.69
N ARG A 121 3.85 6.34 -8.79
CA ARG A 121 4.00 5.18 -9.69
C ARG A 121 3.07 4.03 -9.30
N VAL A 122 2.94 3.73 -8.01
CA VAL A 122 1.98 2.73 -7.50
C VAL A 122 0.56 3.11 -7.90
N LEU A 123 0.14 4.35 -7.64
CA LEU A 123 -1.19 4.85 -8.00
C LEU A 123 -1.43 4.77 -9.52
N ARG A 124 -0.46 5.16 -10.34
CA ARG A 124 -0.52 5.04 -11.80
C ARG A 124 -0.65 3.58 -12.24
N GLY A 125 0.07 2.66 -11.59
CA GLY A 125 -0.05 1.22 -11.78
C GLY A 125 -1.46 0.69 -11.55
N LEU A 126 -2.24 1.34 -10.70
CA LEU A 126 -3.66 1.04 -10.45
C LEU A 126 -4.63 1.82 -11.38
N GLY A 127 -4.12 2.64 -12.28
CA GLY A 127 -4.89 3.51 -13.18
C GLY A 127 -5.31 4.85 -12.57
N VAL A 128 -4.75 5.23 -11.41
CA VAL A 128 -5.08 6.46 -10.69
C VAL A 128 -4.11 7.57 -11.06
N ASN A 129 -4.63 8.71 -11.49
CA ASN A 129 -3.84 9.93 -11.68
C ASN A 129 -3.87 10.76 -10.39
N ILE A 130 -2.70 10.97 -9.77
CA ILE A 130 -2.59 11.72 -8.51
C ILE A 130 -3.11 13.16 -8.62
N ASN A 131 -3.06 13.75 -9.82
CA ASN A 131 -3.54 15.11 -10.07
C ASN A 131 -5.06 15.26 -9.85
N ASP A 132 -5.82 14.17 -9.98
CA ASP A 132 -7.26 14.17 -9.69
C ASP A 132 -7.56 14.42 -8.20
N PHE A 133 -6.56 14.26 -7.34
CA PHE A 133 -6.63 14.43 -5.89
C PHE A 133 -5.93 15.73 -5.43
N GLY A 134 -5.67 16.66 -6.34
CA GLY A 134 -5.03 17.94 -6.05
C GLY A 134 -5.70 18.70 -4.90
N SER A 135 -7.03 18.76 -4.88
CA SER A 135 -7.80 19.42 -3.80
C SER A 135 -7.65 18.76 -2.41
N ILE A 136 -7.29 17.47 -2.37
CA ILE A 136 -7.03 16.74 -1.14
C ILE A 136 -5.58 16.96 -0.70
N LEU A 137 -4.64 16.96 -1.64
CA LEU A 137 -3.21 17.08 -1.34
C LEU A 137 -2.73 18.53 -1.21
N GLU A 138 -3.52 19.52 -1.65
CA GLU A 138 -3.18 20.94 -1.57
C GLU A 138 -3.29 21.44 -0.12
N THR A 139 -2.12 21.61 0.50
CA THR A 139 -1.98 22.18 1.85
C THR A 139 -0.55 22.73 2.03
N ASN A 140 -0.40 23.77 2.84
CA ASN A 140 0.90 24.30 3.25
C ASN A 140 1.52 23.49 4.40
N ASP A 141 0.75 22.61 5.04
CA ASP A 141 1.24 21.71 6.07
C ASP A 141 1.78 20.42 5.41
N TYR A 142 3.10 20.33 5.40
CA TYR A 142 3.83 19.19 4.88
C TYR A 142 3.42 17.85 5.51
N TYR A 143 3.27 17.81 6.84
CA TYR A 143 2.91 16.58 7.56
C TYR A 143 1.49 16.15 7.20
N LEU A 144 0.57 17.12 7.08
CA LEU A 144 -0.79 16.83 6.63
C LEU A 144 -0.84 16.35 5.18
N LYS A 145 -0.08 16.96 4.26
CA LYS A 145 0.03 16.49 2.87
C LYS A 145 0.46 15.03 2.84
N MET A 146 1.46 14.68 3.66
CA MET A 146 1.95 13.31 3.74
C MET A 146 0.95 12.32 4.30
N LYS A 147 0.31 12.66 5.41
CA LYS A 147 -0.73 11.81 5.99
C LYS A 147 -1.84 11.52 4.97
N ARG A 148 -2.25 12.53 4.19
CA ARG A 148 -3.26 12.38 3.14
C ARG A 148 -2.77 11.55 1.96
N LEU A 149 -1.52 11.72 1.53
CA LEU A 149 -0.93 10.89 0.47
C LEU A 149 -0.85 9.41 0.87
N LEU A 150 -0.44 9.14 2.11
CA LEU A 150 -0.42 7.79 2.68
C LEU A 150 -1.85 7.23 2.79
N GLY A 151 -2.81 8.02 3.24
CA GLY A 151 -4.22 7.63 3.26
C GLY A 151 -4.76 7.30 1.86
N LEU A 152 -4.45 8.13 0.86
CA LEU A 152 -4.79 7.90 -0.55
C LEU A 152 -4.22 6.56 -1.04
N LEU A 153 -2.93 6.31 -0.80
CA LEU A 153 -2.27 5.05 -1.14
C LEU A 153 -2.96 3.85 -0.45
N THR A 154 -3.19 3.95 0.85
CA THR A 154 -3.79 2.86 1.64
C THR A 154 -5.18 2.49 1.14
N VAL A 155 -6.04 3.48 0.91
CA VAL A 155 -7.39 3.24 0.39
C VAL A 155 -7.34 2.72 -1.05
N ALA A 156 -6.41 3.22 -1.88
CA ALA A 156 -6.27 2.77 -3.27
C ALA A 156 -5.90 1.28 -3.36
N ILE A 157 -4.93 0.84 -2.56
CA ILE A 157 -4.54 -0.58 -2.48
C ILE A 157 -5.70 -1.44 -1.98
N GLY A 158 -6.41 -1.00 -0.93
CA GLY A 158 -7.57 -1.73 -0.40
C GLY A 158 -8.71 -1.86 -1.41
N ILE A 159 -9.01 -0.83 -2.21
CA ILE A 159 -10.03 -0.94 -3.27
C ILE A 159 -9.53 -1.83 -4.41
N ALA A 160 -8.26 -1.71 -4.80
CA ALA A 160 -7.70 -2.47 -5.91
C ALA A 160 -7.58 -3.98 -5.62
N SER A 161 -7.42 -4.38 -4.36
CA SER A 161 -7.31 -5.78 -3.95
C SER A 161 -8.64 -6.53 -4.02
N VAL A 162 -9.76 -5.85 -3.78
CA VAL A 162 -11.11 -6.43 -3.84
C VAL A 162 -11.79 -6.19 -5.19
N ARG A 163 -11.08 -5.60 -6.15
CA ARG A 163 -11.60 -5.29 -7.48
C ARG A 163 -11.66 -6.55 -8.33
N GLY A 164 -12.70 -7.38 -8.14
CA GLY A 164 -13.08 -8.41 -9.11
C GLY A 164 -13.83 -7.81 -10.31
N LYS A 165 -14.27 -8.66 -11.26
CA LYS A 165 -15.44 -8.29 -12.08
C LYS A 165 -16.52 -7.85 -11.11
N TRP A 166 -16.91 -6.58 -11.15
CA TRP A 166 -18.19 -6.13 -10.63
C TRP A 166 -19.25 -6.79 -11.53
N ILE A 167 -19.49 -8.09 -11.33
CA ILE A 167 -20.56 -8.79 -12.00
C ILE A 167 -21.80 -8.17 -11.39
N ALA A 168 -22.62 -7.54 -12.23
CA ALA A 168 -23.88 -6.88 -11.86
C ALA A 168 -24.89 -7.81 -11.15
N GLU A 169 -24.53 -9.06 -10.88
CA GLU A 169 -25.27 -10.05 -10.09
C GLU A 169 -25.03 -9.94 -8.57
N SER A 170 -24.27 -8.93 -8.11
CA SER A 170 -24.01 -8.69 -6.67
C SER A 170 -25.04 -7.75 -6.01
N GLN A 171 -26.17 -7.47 -6.67
CA GLN A 171 -27.30 -6.70 -6.14
C GLN A 171 -28.56 -7.54 -6.01
#